data_AF-A0A0V1BHK4-F1
#
_entry.id   AF-A0A0V1BHK4-F1
#
_cell.length_a   1.000
_cell.length_b   1.000
_cell.length_c   1.000
_cell.angle_alpha   90.00
_cell.angle_beta   90.00
_cell.angle_gamma   90.00
#
_symmetry.space_group_name_H-M   'P 1'
#
loop_
_entity.id
_entity.type
_entity.pdbx_description
1 polymer ?
#
loop_
_entity_poly.entity_id
_entity_poly.type
_entity_poly.pdbx_seq_one_letter_code
_entity_poly.pdbx_strand_id
1 'polypeptide(L)'
;MSTKEFFYICLAILLRTILSLCGLVEFLETRVEISTPFNSWIRVKEAFALQNAGFSPYAGDAVHCNPILLIMFNFIDRSASWFTPFLFCLLDIIAAFLLSNATYLYRLKKHSTENLQKSQFAPNTKHLFLNENENTKIYLFNPVVILSTVAKTTSTITNCLLSCVLFCFIQRKSVLCIFFLTMLLFVDVYFATLIIPVFLFISQDGHFDWKRVMYLNLFFLQCLGCFALLSYLCFGDWSFLNSTIGAVLTLSDLTPNFGLYWYYFVEMFDHFRLFFLFVFHLCPFIYTIPLAINLRKDAFFLIYIQLLITTLFKSYPSIADFAVAYSLVPCFAHLFHMQYRYLILFTWFTCMVLSPVMWYLWIDQGSANANFFFAVTLVYLVAQKEENIPDACQSQTFTSTWRSENATSTTDKVNTTNVVTSSDMVEQKKMDFERKRAEHYANEAIIARQYFNETFPSNNHLTIKESSKDLQSTSADDKKGKNKQNEEDLPNEAAGKEDKPEDSEKL
;
A
#
# COMPACT_ATOMS: atom_id res chain seq x y z
N MET A 1 -23.37 15.22 15.76
CA MET A 1 -23.03 15.48 14.35
C MET A 1 -23.20 16.97 14.12
N SER A 2 -22.12 17.66 13.74
CA SER A 2 -22.15 19.11 13.49
C SER A 2 -22.89 19.40 12.18
N THR A 3 -23.52 20.57 12.06
CA THR A 3 -24.15 21.04 10.81
C THR A 3 -23.18 21.03 9.63
N LYS A 4 -21.88 21.27 9.89
CA LYS A 4 -20.82 21.17 8.88
C LYS A 4 -20.60 19.73 8.40
N GLU A 5 -20.63 18.75 9.30
CA GLU A 5 -20.46 17.32 8.95
C GLU A 5 -21.60 16.82 8.08
N PHE A 6 -22.83 17.20 8.40
CA PHE A 6 -23.99 16.89 7.59
C PHE A 6 -23.85 17.45 6.16
N PHE A 7 -23.42 18.72 6.04
CA PHE A 7 -23.16 19.33 4.74
C PHE A 7 -22.11 18.57 3.92
N TYR A 8 -21.00 18.15 4.54
CA TYR A 8 -19.97 17.36 3.84
C TYR A 8 -20.48 16.01 3.36
N ILE A 9 -21.33 15.34 4.15
CA ILE A 9 -21.95 14.07 3.74
C ILE A 9 -22.89 14.29 2.56
N CYS A 10 -23.75 15.31 2.61
CA CYS A 10 -24.63 15.64 1.48
C CYS A 10 -23.83 15.96 0.21
N LEU A 11 -22.75 16.74 0.32
CA LEU A 11 -21.88 17.06 -0.82
C LEU A 11 -21.19 15.81 -1.38
N ALA A 12 -20.72 14.91 -0.52
CA ALA A 12 -20.06 13.68 -0.93
C ALA A 12 -21.01 12.67 -1.60
N ILE A 13 -22.27 12.61 -1.16
CA ILE A 13 -23.33 11.84 -1.83
C ILE A 13 -23.62 12.46 -3.19
N LEU A 14 -23.85 13.78 -3.24
CA LEU A 14 -24.14 14.49 -4.48
C LEU A 14 -23.04 14.27 -5.52
N LEU A 15 -21.77 14.39 -5.11
CA LEU A 15 -20.62 14.15 -5.98
C LEU A 15 -20.62 12.73 -6.57
N ARG A 16 -20.82 11.70 -5.74
CA ARG A 16 -20.87 10.30 -6.18
C ARG A 16 -22.04 10.05 -7.14
N THR A 17 -23.21 10.62 -6.84
CA THR A 17 -24.39 10.52 -7.70
C THR A 17 -24.15 11.19 -9.05
N ILE A 18 -23.59 12.40 -9.07
CA ILE A 18 -23.26 13.11 -10.33
C ILE A 18 -22.27 12.28 -11.16
N LEU A 19 -21.18 11.81 -10.56
CA LEU A 19 -20.18 11.00 -11.26
C LEU A 19 -20.77 9.68 -11.80
N SER A 20 -21.66 9.05 -11.04
CA SER A 20 -22.36 7.84 -11.50
C SER A 20 -23.31 8.13 -12.68
N LEU A 21 -23.94 9.31 -12.72
CA LEU A 21 -24.84 9.71 -13.81
C LEU A 21 -24.10 10.16 -15.07
N CYS A 22 -22.85 10.62 -14.94
CA CYS A 22 -22.00 11.03 -16.07
C CYS A 22 -21.45 9.86 -16.92
N GLY A 23 -21.88 8.63 -16.68
CA GLY A 23 -21.40 7.44 -17.42
C GLY A 23 -20.01 6.94 -17.02
N LEU A 24 -19.44 7.48 -15.94
CA LEU A 24 -18.09 7.12 -15.49
C LEU A 24 -18.01 5.66 -14.95
N VAL A 25 -19.15 5.07 -14.58
CA VAL A 25 -19.22 3.72 -14.00
C VAL A 25 -18.63 2.67 -14.96
N GLU A 26 -19.06 2.66 -16.21
CA GLU A 26 -18.62 1.66 -17.21
C GLU A 26 -17.12 1.77 -17.47
N PHE A 27 -16.61 3.00 -17.55
CA PHE A 27 -15.18 3.24 -17.68
C PHE A 27 -14.42 2.69 -16.47
N LEU A 28 -14.83 3.04 -15.24
CA LEU A 28 -14.09 2.63 -14.02
C LEU A 28 -14.18 1.13 -13.73
N GLU A 29 -15.29 0.46 -14.07
CA GLU A 29 -15.43 -0.99 -13.88
C GLU A 29 -14.41 -1.80 -14.73
N THR A 30 -13.89 -1.22 -15.83
CA THR A 30 -12.87 -1.82 -16.71
C THR A 30 -11.42 -1.50 -16.31
N ARG A 31 -11.22 -0.54 -15.40
CA ARG A 31 -9.89 -0.10 -14.98
C ARG A 31 -9.29 -1.05 -13.96
N VAL A 32 -8.17 -1.67 -14.31
CA VAL A 32 -7.43 -2.61 -13.43
C VAL A 32 -6.93 -1.99 -12.14
N GLU A 33 -6.81 -0.67 -12.10
CA GLU A 33 -6.42 0.10 -10.92
C GLU A 33 -7.48 0.07 -9.81
N ILE A 34 -8.74 -0.08 -10.20
CA ILE A 34 -9.92 0.04 -9.34
C ILE A 34 -10.61 -1.32 -9.22
N SER A 35 -10.82 -1.98 -10.36
CA SER A 35 -11.54 -3.23 -10.53
C SER A 35 -10.53 -4.35 -10.83
N THR A 36 -10.30 -5.17 -9.81
CA THR A 36 -9.46 -6.37 -9.80
C THR A 36 -10.36 -7.61 -9.79
N PRO A 37 -9.82 -8.82 -10.05
CA PRO A 37 -10.58 -10.07 -9.96
C PRO A 37 -11.32 -10.25 -8.63
N PHE A 38 -10.75 -9.75 -7.53
CA PHE A 38 -11.25 -9.96 -6.18
C PHE A 38 -12.25 -8.90 -5.71
N ASN A 39 -12.38 -7.77 -6.43
CA ASN A 39 -13.29 -6.69 -6.03
C ASN A 39 -14.25 -6.19 -7.11
N SER A 40 -14.24 -6.81 -8.30
CA SER A 40 -15.08 -6.41 -9.44
C SER A 40 -16.57 -6.70 -9.25
N TRP A 41 -17.41 -5.69 -9.47
CA TRP A 41 -18.87 -5.85 -9.50
C TRP A 41 -19.36 -6.60 -10.75
N ILE A 42 -18.64 -6.52 -11.86
CA ILE A 42 -18.98 -7.25 -13.10
C ILE A 42 -18.94 -8.75 -12.84
N ARG A 43 -17.87 -9.25 -12.23
CA ARG A 43 -17.71 -10.65 -11.85
C ARG A 43 -18.80 -11.15 -10.89
N VAL A 44 -19.25 -10.28 -9.96
CA VAL A 44 -20.39 -10.59 -9.09
C VAL A 44 -21.69 -10.75 -9.90
N LYS A 45 -21.94 -9.89 -10.91
CA LYS A 45 -23.10 -10.03 -11.81
C LYS A 45 -23.00 -11.29 -12.68
N GLU A 46 -21.81 -11.65 -13.15
CA GLU A 46 -21.57 -12.89 -13.90
C GLU A 46 -21.88 -14.13 -13.04
N ALA A 47 -21.51 -14.12 -11.76
CA ALA A 47 -21.87 -15.16 -10.82
C ALA A 47 -23.40 -15.31 -10.65
N PHE A 48 -24.14 -14.20 -10.66
CA PHE A 48 -25.62 -14.26 -10.66
C PHE A 48 -26.16 -14.87 -11.95
N ALA A 49 -25.59 -14.53 -13.10
CA ALA A 49 -25.97 -15.11 -14.37
C ALA A 49 -25.73 -16.63 -14.40
N LEU A 50 -24.58 -17.10 -13.92
CA LEU A 50 -24.27 -18.53 -13.77
C LEU A 50 -25.27 -19.24 -12.84
N GLN A 51 -25.56 -18.61 -11.70
CA GLN A 51 -26.54 -19.15 -10.74
C GLN A 51 -27.95 -19.22 -11.34
N ASN A 52 -28.36 -18.22 -12.12
CA ASN A 52 -29.65 -18.21 -12.81
C ASN A 52 -29.72 -19.28 -13.91
N ALA A 53 -28.59 -19.63 -14.52
CA ALA A 53 -28.48 -20.71 -15.49
C ALA A 53 -28.41 -22.11 -14.83
N GLY A 54 -28.44 -22.21 -13.50
CA GLY A 54 -28.41 -23.48 -12.76
C GLY A 54 -27.01 -24.05 -12.51
N PHE A 55 -25.95 -23.28 -12.79
CA PHE A 55 -24.58 -23.65 -12.48
C PHE A 55 -24.14 -23.11 -11.11
N SER A 56 -23.12 -23.72 -10.51
CA SER A 56 -22.48 -23.15 -9.31
C SER A 56 -21.87 -21.79 -9.68
N PRO A 57 -22.05 -20.74 -8.86
CA PRO A 57 -21.39 -19.46 -9.09
C PRO A 57 -19.86 -19.57 -8.98
N TYR A 58 -19.36 -20.61 -8.32
CA TYR A 58 -17.93 -20.93 -8.18
C TYR A 58 -17.45 -21.93 -9.26
N ALA A 59 -18.28 -22.24 -10.25
CA ALA A 59 -17.84 -23.04 -11.38
C ALA A 59 -16.84 -22.23 -12.22
N GLY A 60 -15.56 -22.62 -12.16
CA GLY A 60 -14.46 -21.89 -12.82
C GLY A 60 -13.90 -20.76 -11.95
N ASP A 61 -13.36 -19.73 -12.59
CA ASP A 61 -12.64 -18.60 -11.95
C ASP A 61 -13.44 -17.29 -12.01
N ALA A 62 -14.77 -17.39 -12.11
CA ALA A 62 -15.64 -16.24 -12.37
C ALA A 62 -15.74 -15.30 -11.16
N VAL A 63 -15.80 -15.81 -9.93
CA VAL A 63 -16.00 -14.98 -8.74
C VAL A 63 -15.21 -15.46 -7.53
N HIS A 64 -14.61 -14.50 -6.82
CA HIS A 64 -13.84 -14.72 -5.59
C HIS A 64 -14.53 -14.10 -4.36
N CYS A 65 -15.85 -13.96 -4.40
CA CYS A 65 -16.66 -13.40 -3.32
C CYS A 65 -17.17 -14.50 -2.40
N ASN A 66 -17.30 -14.25 -1.10
CA ASN A 66 -17.82 -15.25 -0.17
C ASN A 66 -19.30 -15.56 -0.39
N PRO A 67 -19.75 -16.80 -0.11
CA PRO A 67 -21.14 -17.22 -0.23
C PRO A 67 -22.17 -16.30 0.43
N ILE A 68 -21.90 -15.88 1.67
CA ILE A 68 -22.82 -15.05 2.44
C ILE A 68 -23.00 -13.68 1.77
N LEU A 69 -21.91 -13.06 1.32
CA LEU A 69 -21.95 -11.78 0.60
C LEU A 69 -22.61 -11.95 -0.77
N LEU A 70 -22.33 -13.04 -1.47
CA LEU A 70 -22.91 -13.32 -2.77
C LEU A 70 -24.43 -13.48 -2.69
N ILE A 71 -24.96 -14.20 -1.70
CA ILE A 71 -26.40 -14.31 -1.46
C ILE A 71 -27.01 -12.96 -1.10
N MET A 72 -26.35 -12.19 -0.22
CA MET A 72 -26.81 -10.86 0.14
C MET A 72 -26.91 -9.97 -1.10
N PHE A 73 -25.90 -9.97 -1.96
CA PHE A 73 -25.90 -9.17 -3.18
C PHE A 73 -26.93 -9.67 -4.20
N ASN A 74 -27.09 -10.98 -4.40
CA ASN A 74 -28.12 -11.53 -5.29
C ASN A 74 -29.52 -11.14 -4.81
N PHE A 75 -29.78 -11.20 -3.50
CA PHE A 75 -31.04 -10.75 -2.92
C PHE A 75 -31.32 -9.27 -3.20
N ILE A 76 -30.31 -8.41 -3.00
CA ILE A 76 -30.41 -6.97 -3.27
C ILE A 76 -30.61 -6.70 -4.76
N ASP A 77 -29.87 -7.36 -5.64
CA ASP A 77 -29.98 -7.16 -7.08
C ASP A 77 -31.37 -7.58 -7.59
N ARG A 78 -31.88 -8.74 -7.15
CA ARG A 78 -33.23 -9.21 -7.53
C ARG A 78 -34.35 -8.35 -6.97
N SER A 79 -34.22 -7.88 -5.74
CA SER A 79 -35.30 -7.15 -5.05
C SER A 79 -35.27 -5.65 -5.34
N ALA A 80 -34.08 -5.06 -5.47
CA ALA A 80 -33.88 -3.62 -5.62
C ALA A 80 -32.52 -3.32 -6.29
N SER A 81 -32.31 -3.71 -7.54
CA SER A 81 -31.06 -3.40 -8.27
C SER A 81 -30.73 -1.89 -8.28
N TRP A 82 -31.75 -1.03 -8.32
CA TRP A 82 -31.63 0.42 -8.21
C TRP A 82 -31.00 0.90 -6.89
N PHE A 83 -31.09 0.09 -5.82
CA PHE A 83 -30.51 0.39 -4.51
C PHE A 83 -29.00 0.11 -4.45
N THR A 84 -28.45 -0.66 -5.39
CA THR A 84 -27.04 -1.07 -5.37
C THR A 84 -26.08 0.12 -5.23
N PRO A 85 -26.14 1.19 -6.07
CA PRO A 85 -25.22 2.33 -5.92
C PRO A 85 -25.36 3.04 -4.57
N PHE A 86 -26.59 3.10 -4.03
CA PHE A 86 -26.86 3.68 -2.72
C PHE A 86 -26.26 2.84 -1.59
N LEU A 87 -26.27 1.51 -1.69
CA LEU A 87 -25.62 0.62 -0.73
C LEU A 87 -24.11 0.91 -0.63
N PHE A 88 -23.42 0.98 -1.77
CA PHE A 88 -21.97 1.29 -1.79
C PHE A 88 -21.69 2.67 -1.19
N CYS A 89 -22.51 3.68 -1.51
CA CYS A 89 -22.38 5.01 -0.92
C CYS A 89 -22.66 5.01 0.59
N LEU A 90 -23.67 4.27 1.05
CA LEU A 90 -24.01 4.12 2.47
C LEU A 90 -22.86 3.48 3.25
N LEU A 91 -22.24 2.42 2.72
CA LEU A 91 -21.10 1.76 3.33
C LEU A 91 -19.92 2.71 3.51
N ASP A 92 -19.61 3.57 2.53
CA ASP A 92 -18.55 4.56 2.66
C ASP A 92 -18.86 5.66 3.68
N ILE A 93 -20.13 6.08 3.79
CA ILE A 93 -20.55 7.03 4.83
C ILE A 93 -20.38 6.42 6.22
N ILE A 94 -20.77 5.14 6.39
CA ILE A 94 -20.58 4.40 7.62
C ILE A 94 -19.08 4.28 7.94
N ALA A 95 -18.25 3.88 6.97
CA ALA A 95 -16.81 3.78 7.12
C ALA A 95 -16.19 5.10 7.58
N ALA A 96 -16.53 6.21 6.92
CA ALA A 96 -16.03 7.53 7.26
C ALA A 96 -16.46 8.01 8.64
N PHE A 97 -17.73 7.76 9.02
CA PHE A 97 -18.23 8.09 10.34
C PHE A 97 -17.49 7.31 11.44
N LEU A 98 -17.32 6.01 11.25
CA LEU A 98 -16.59 5.15 12.19
C LEU A 98 -15.13 5.57 12.31
N LEU A 99 -14.47 5.84 11.19
CA LEU A 99 -13.06 6.22 11.16
C LEU A 99 -12.83 7.61 11.77
N SER A 100 -13.70 8.57 11.48
CA SER A 100 -13.63 9.89 12.11
C SER A 100 -13.79 9.81 13.63
N ASN A 101 -14.76 9.03 14.12
CA ASN A 101 -14.92 8.84 15.56
C ASN A 101 -13.75 8.05 16.17
N ALA A 102 -13.23 7.04 15.47
CA ALA A 102 -12.08 6.27 15.90
C ALA A 102 -10.86 7.19 16.08
N THR A 103 -10.53 7.96 15.06
CA THR A 103 -9.40 8.89 15.08
C THR A 103 -9.58 10.00 16.12
N TYR A 104 -10.79 10.53 16.29
CA TYR A 104 -11.11 11.49 17.36
C TYR A 104 -10.84 10.89 18.75
N LEU A 105 -11.35 9.69 19.03
CA LEU A 105 -11.15 9.00 20.31
C LEU A 105 -9.67 8.67 20.56
N TYR A 106 -8.93 8.27 19.53
CA TYR A 106 -7.49 8.04 19.64
C TYR A 106 -6.75 9.32 20.02
N ARG A 107 -7.02 10.44 19.32
CA ARG A 107 -6.40 11.73 19.61
C ARG A 107 -6.73 12.24 21.00
N LEU A 108 -7.97 12.10 21.45
CA LEU A 108 -8.36 12.47 22.82
C LEU A 108 -7.55 11.71 23.89
N LYS A 109 -7.40 10.39 23.72
CA LYS A 109 -6.61 9.55 24.63
C LYS A 109 -5.11 9.90 24.61
N LYS A 110 -4.59 10.24 23.43
CA LYS A 110 -3.20 10.64 23.27
C LYS A 110 -2.93 12.00 23.90
N HIS A 111 -3.80 12.99 23.61
CA HIS A 111 -3.70 14.33 24.16
C HIS A 111 -3.87 14.35 25.69
N SER A 112 -4.74 13.51 26.28
CA SER A 112 -4.83 13.40 27.74
C SER A 112 -3.55 12.86 28.36
N THR A 113 -2.92 11.86 27.71
CA THR A 113 -1.63 11.29 28.14
C THR A 113 -0.50 12.32 28.02
N GLU A 114 -0.45 13.05 26.90
CA GLU A 114 0.52 14.13 26.66
C GLU A 114 0.34 15.29 27.66
N ASN A 115 -0.91 15.63 28.01
CA ASN A 115 -1.21 16.65 29.01
C ASN A 115 -0.74 16.27 30.41
N LEU A 116 -0.87 15.00 30.80
CA LEU A 116 -0.36 14.49 32.07
C LEU A 116 1.18 14.49 32.12
N GLN A 117 1.84 14.42 30.97
CA GLN A 117 3.30 14.42 30.83
C GLN A 117 3.88 15.77 30.42
N LYS A 118 3.07 16.85 30.39
CA LYS A 118 3.48 18.20 29.97
C LYS A 118 4.74 18.74 30.67
N SER A 119 4.99 18.34 31.91
CA SER A 119 6.18 18.73 32.68
C SER A 119 7.48 18.10 32.18
N GLN A 120 7.41 17.03 31.37
CA GLN A 120 8.55 16.28 30.86
C GLN A 120 8.95 16.69 29.42
N PHE A 121 8.11 17.48 28.73
CA PHE A 121 8.36 17.88 27.35
C PHE A 121 9.08 19.23 27.23
N ALA A 122 9.99 19.33 26.25
CA ALA A 122 10.69 20.56 25.94
C ALA A 122 9.71 21.67 25.46
N PRO A 123 9.96 22.95 25.78
CA PRO A 123 9.01 24.05 25.51
C PRO A 123 8.66 24.27 24.02
N ASN A 124 9.48 23.76 23.09
CA ASN A 124 9.30 23.89 21.63
C ASN A 124 8.41 22.82 20.98
N THR A 125 7.82 21.87 21.72
CA THR A 125 7.02 20.78 21.13
C THR A 125 5.57 21.15 20.83
N LYS A 126 5.14 22.39 21.13
CA LYS A 126 3.73 22.80 21.00
C LYS A 126 3.14 22.69 19.59
N HIS A 127 3.98 22.80 18.56
CA HIS A 127 3.56 22.68 17.16
C HIS A 127 3.34 21.23 16.69
N LEU A 128 3.79 20.23 17.47
CA LEU A 128 3.55 18.81 17.18
C LEU A 128 2.19 18.31 17.69
N PHE A 129 1.49 19.10 18.51
CA PHE A 129 0.17 18.71 19.02
C PHE A 129 -0.86 18.68 17.87
N LEU A 130 -1.68 17.63 17.86
CA LEU A 130 -2.66 17.36 16.82
C LEU A 130 -3.82 18.37 16.89
N ASN A 131 -4.01 19.18 15.82
CA ASN A 131 -5.15 20.11 15.68
C ASN A 131 -6.51 19.38 15.52
N GLU A 132 -7.62 20.11 15.77
CA GLU A 132 -9.00 19.60 15.85
C GLU A 132 -9.64 19.15 14.52
N ASN A 133 -10.36 18.02 14.59
CA ASN A 133 -11.56 17.55 13.84
C ASN A 133 -11.72 17.85 12.33
N GLU A 134 -10.92 17.22 11.47
CA GLU A 134 -11.18 17.22 10.01
C GLU A 134 -11.18 15.84 9.32
N ASN A 135 -11.03 14.72 10.05
CA ASN A 135 -10.81 13.40 9.43
C ASN A 135 -12.00 12.85 8.62
N THR A 136 -13.25 13.22 8.95
CA THR A 136 -14.42 12.84 8.14
C THR A 136 -14.29 13.30 6.70
N LYS A 137 -13.76 14.51 6.47
CA LYS A 137 -13.57 15.08 5.13
C LYS A 137 -12.53 14.29 4.35
N ILE A 138 -11.46 13.89 5.03
CA ILE A 138 -10.29 13.25 4.43
C ILE A 138 -10.66 11.91 3.80
N TYR A 139 -11.50 11.11 4.45
CA TYR A 139 -11.99 9.86 3.85
C TYR A 139 -13.07 10.12 2.77
N LEU A 140 -14.08 10.96 3.05
CA LEU A 140 -15.21 11.16 2.14
C LEU A 140 -14.82 11.75 0.78
N PHE A 141 -13.85 12.67 0.78
CA PHE A 141 -13.34 13.36 -0.40
C PHE A 141 -12.03 12.75 -0.92
N ASN A 142 -11.62 11.59 -0.42
CA ASN A 142 -10.52 10.86 -1.02
C ASN A 142 -10.93 10.44 -2.45
N PRO A 143 -10.20 10.87 -3.50
CA PRO A 143 -10.54 10.55 -4.88
C PRO A 143 -10.63 9.04 -5.10
N VAL A 144 -9.76 8.27 -4.46
CA VAL A 144 -9.75 6.81 -4.54
C VAL A 144 -11.05 6.21 -4.02
N VAL A 145 -11.52 6.67 -2.86
CA VAL A 145 -12.78 6.17 -2.27
C VAL A 145 -13.92 6.51 -3.21
N ILE A 146 -14.00 7.75 -3.68
CA ILE A 146 -15.05 8.19 -4.62
C ILE A 146 -15.09 7.29 -5.87
N LEU A 147 -13.94 7.08 -6.51
CA LEU A 147 -13.85 6.24 -7.71
C LEU A 147 -14.25 4.78 -7.42
N SER A 148 -13.82 4.24 -6.29
CA SER A 148 -14.13 2.88 -5.85
C SER A 148 -15.62 2.69 -5.53
N THR A 149 -16.28 3.71 -4.96
CA THR A 149 -17.73 3.72 -4.74
C THR A 149 -18.49 3.74 -6.06
N VAL A 150 -18.09 4.62 -6.99
CA VAL A 150 -18.75 4.81 -8.28
C VAL A 150 -18.62 3.54 -9.13
N ALA A 151 -17.47 2.87 -9.07
CA ALA A 151 -17.23 1.57 -9.70
C ALA A 151 -17.91 0.39 -8.97
N LYS A 152 -18.58 0.63 -7.83
CA LYS A 152 -19.24 -0.40 -6.99
C LYS A 152 -18.31 -1.55 -6.59
N THR A 153 -17.03 -1.25 -6.35
CA THR A 153 -16.05 -2.28 -5.96
C THR A 153 -16.38 -2.84 -4.58
N THR A 154 -16.23 -4.16 -4.38
CA THR A 154 -16.47 -4.79 -3.06
C THR A 154 -15.47 -4.32 -2.00
N SER A 155 -14.40 -3.62 -2.40
CA SER A 155 -13.45 -2.94 -1.50
C SER A 155 -14.11 -1.93 -0.56
N THR A 156 -15.30 -1.39 -0.89
CA THR A 156 -16.04 -0.55 0.07
C THR A 156 -16.50 -1.34 1.30
N ILE A 157 -16.82 -2.64 1.14
CA ILE A 157 -17.17 -3.53 2.25
C ILE A 157 -15.94 -3.82 3.10
N THR A 158 -14.79 -4.12 2.48
CA THR A 158 -13.54 -4.35 3.24
C THR A 158 -13.15 -3.09 4.02
N ASN A 159 -13.23 -1.91 3.41
CA ASN A 159 -12.96 -0.63 4.07
C ASN A 159 -13.95 -0.32 5.21
N CYS A 160 -15.23 -0.63 5.04
CA CYS A 160 -16.24 -0.48 6.09
C CYS A 160 -15.99 -1.44 7.26
N LEU A 161 -15.72 -2.73 6.98
CA LEU A 161 -15.41 -3.73 8.01
C LEU A 161 -14.11 -3.38 8.75
N LEU A 162 -13.07 -2.94 8.04
CA LEU A 162 -11.83 -2.46 8.64
C LEU A 162 -12.09 -1.25 9.55
N SER A 163 -12.93 -0.30 9.12
CA SER A 163 -13.33 0.84 9.94
C SER A 163 -14.08 0.42 11.21
N CYS A 164 -14.95 -0.61 11.13
CA CYS A 164 -15.59 -1.22 12.31
C CYS A 164 -14.56 -1.81 13.28
N VAL A 165 -13.55 -2.54 12.77
CA VAL A 165 -12.46 -3.11 13.58
C VAL A 165 -11.70 -1.99 14.30
N LEU A 166 -11.24 -0.97 13.57
CA LEU A 166 -10.48 0.15 14.14
C LEU A 166 -11.28 0.92 15.20
N PHE A 167 -12.57 1.16 14.95
CA PHE A 167 -13.45 1.83 15.90
C PHE A 167 -13.66 1.00 17.18
N CYS A 168 -13.99 -0.29 17.04
CA CYS A 168 -14.16 -1.20 18.18
C CYS A 168 -12.86 -1.39 18.97
N PHE A 169 -11.72 -1.44 18.26
CA PHE A 169 -10.38 -1.50 18.84
C PHE A 169 -10.15 -0.28 19.75
N ILE A 170 -10.32 0.95 19.24
CA ILE A 170 -10.11 2.17 20.03
C ILE A 170 -11.10 2.28 21.19
N GLN A 171 -12.35 1.83 21.01
CA GLN A 171 -13.35 1.75 22.08
C GLN A 171 -13.07 0.66 23.12
N ARG A 172 -12.05 -0.20 22.92
CA ARG A 172 -11.73 -1.35 23.79
C ARG A 172 -12.86 -2.39 23.89
N LYS A 173 -13.75 -2.47 22.89
CA LYS A 173 -14.83 -3.47 22.81
C LYS A 173 -14.30 -4.76 22.18
N SER A 174 -13.61 -5.59 22.96
CA SER A 174 -12.87 -6.78 22.48
C SER A 174 -13.71 -7.76 21.67
N VAL A 175 -14.91 -8.11 22.14
CA VAL A 175 -15.79 -9.11 21.50
C VAL A 175 -16.25 -8.63 20.12
N LEU A 176 -16.76 -7.39 20.03
CA LEU A 176 -17.17 -6.81 18.75
C LEU A 176 -15.99 -6.62 17.79
N CYS A 177 -14.83 -6.23 18.31
CA CYS A 177 -13.62 -6.10 17.51
C CYS A 177 -13.24 -7.43 16.84
N ILE A 178 -13.24 -8.52 17.61
CA ILE A 178 -12.93 -9.87 17.10
C ILE A 178 -14.00 -10.36 16.13
N PHE A 179 -15.28 -10.07 16.39
CA PHE A 179 -16.37 -10.42 15.47
C PHE A 179 -16.16 -9.75 14.09
N PHE A 180 -15.93 -8.43 14.06
CA PHE A 180 -15.68 -7.72 12.80
C PHE A 180 -14.34 -8.11 12.16
N LEU A 181 -13.31 -8.41 12.95
CA LEU A 181 -12.03 -8.91 12.45
C LEU A 181 -12.20 -10.28 11.77
N THR A 182 -13.05 -11.14 12.32
CA THR A 182 -13.33 -12.45 11.74
C THR A 182 -14.11 -12.31 10.43
N MET A 183 -15.09 -11.40 10.38
CA MET A 183 -15.76 -11.06 9.11
C MET A 183 -14.78 -10.52 8.08
N LEU A 184 -13.88 -9.62 8.48
CA LEU A 184 -12.87 -9.05 7.60
C LEU A 184 -11.90 -10.11 7.08
N LEU A 185 -11.44 -11.02 7.94
CA LEU A 185 -10.59 -12.17 7.57
C LEU A 185 -11.29 -13.08 6.56
N PHE A 186 -12.59 -13.28 6.73
CA PHE A 186 -13.37 -14.10 5.81
C PHE A 186 -13.42 -13.46 4.42
N VAL A 187 -13.54 -12.13 4.33
CA VAL A 187 -13.51 -11.38 3.06
C VAL A 187 -12.12 -11.32 2.44
N ASP A 188 -11.09 -11.12 3.25
CA ASP A 188 -9.71 -11.02 2.79
C ASP A 188 -8.73 -11.57 3.85
N VAL A 189 -8.05 -12.65 3.47
CA VAL A 189 -7.14 -13.43 4.32
C VAL A 189 -5.95 -12.61 4.80
N TYR A 190 -5.52 -11.59 4.06
CA TYR A 190 -4.34 -10.80 4.44
C TYR A 190 -4.51 -10.01 5.74
N PHE A 191 -5.75 -9.73 6.14
CA PHE A 191 -6.05 -9.09 7.43
C PHE A 191 -5.81 -10.03 8.63
N ALA A 192 -5.44 -11.30 8.42
CA ALA A 192 -4.90 -12.17 9.47
C ALA A 192 -3.69 -11.54 10.19
N THR A 193 -2.91 -10.71 9.49
CA THR A 193 -1.80 -9.96 10.06
C THR A 193 -2.22 -9.03 11.23
N LEU A 194 -3.49 -8.61 11.28
CA LEU A 194 -4.02 -7.76 12.34
C LEU A 194 -4.39 -8.54 13.62
N ILE A 195 -4.42 -9.87 13.59
CA ILE A 195 -4.72 -10.71 14.76
C ILE A 195 -3.74 -10.37 15.89
N ILE A 196 -2.44 -10.43 15.64
CA ILE A 196 -1.42 -10.20 16.68
C ILE A 196 -1.54 -8.79 17.29
N PRO A 197 -1.57 -7.68 16.51
CA PRO A 197 -1.79 -6.34 17.05
C PRO A 197 -3.07 -6.18 17.88
N VAL A 198 -4.18 -6.77 17.43
CA VAL A 198 -5.48 -6.68 18.12
C VAL A 198 -5.44 -7.40 19.46
N PHE A 199 -4.94 -8.64 19.49
CA PHE A 199 -4.83 -9.42 20.72
C PHE A 199 -3.82 -8.80 21.69
N LEU A 200 -2.68 -8.30 21.19
CA LEU A 200 -1.68 -7.63 22.00
C LEU A 200 -2.31 -6.44 22.72
N PHE A 201 -3.03 -5.57 22.02
CA PHE A 201 -3.66 -4.40 22.64
C PHE A 201 -4.67 -4.78 23.72
N ILE A 202 -5.52 -5.78 23.46
CA ILE A 202 -6.53 -6.23 24.43
C ILE A 202 -5.89 -6.73 25.73
N SER A 203 -4.64 -7.22 25.69
CA SER A 203 -3.92 -7.72 26.86
C SER A 203 -3.21 -6.64 27.71
N GLN A 204 -3.19 -5.37 27.29
CA GLN A 204 -2.36 -4.31 27.90
C GLN A 204 -2.89 -3.71 29.21
N ASP A 205 -4.01 -4.17 29.75
CA ASP A 205 -4.66 -3.58 30.93
C ASP A 205 -3.95 -3.92 32.27
N GLY A 206 -2.62 -4.03 32.28
CA GLY A 206 -1.79 -4.15 33.50
C GLY A 206 -1.81 -5.53 34.17
N HIS A 207 -2.85 -6.35 33.96
CA HIS A 207 -2.91 -7.74 34.40
C HIS A 207 -3.23 -8.67 33.24
N PHE A 208 -2.30 -9.59 32.96
CA PHE A 208 -2.50 -10.64 31.98
C PHE A 208 -3.53 -11.65 32.51
N ASP A 209 -4.78 -11.50 32.09
CA ASP A 209 -5.85 -12.45 32.41
C ASP A 209 -5.91 -13.55 31.33
N TRP A 210 -5.31 -14.70 31.64
CA TRP A 210 -5.32 -15.87 30.77
C TRP A 210 -6.74 -16.34 30.43
N LYS A 211 -7.71 -16.18 31.35
CA LYS A 211 -9.09 -16.59 31.11
C LYS A 211 -9.74 -15.72 30.04
N ARG A 212 -9.52 -14.40 30.10
CA ARG A 212 -9.99 -13.47 29.06
C ARG A 212 -9.35 -13.77 27.72
N VAL A 213 -8.04 -14.00 27.67
CA VAL A 213 -7.34 -14.36 26.41
C VAL A 213 -7.89 -15.66 25.84
N MET A 214 -8.06 -16.70 26.66
CA MET A 214 -8.64 -17.97 26.24
C MET A 214 -10.07 -17.80 25.71
N TYR A 215 -10.92 -17.07 26.44
CA TYR A 215 -12.29 -16.76 26.01
C TYR A 215 -12.34 -16.06 24.65
N LEU A 216 -11.49 -15.07 24.43
CA LEU A 216 -11.44 -14.32 23.16
C LEU A 216 -10.93 -15.18 22.00
N ASN A 217 -9.96 -16.08 22.24
CA ASN A 217 -9.51 -17.04 21.23
C ASN A 217 -10.60 -18.06 20.88
N LEU A 218 -11.29 -18.60 21.89
CA LEU A 218 -12.42 -19.50 21.67
C LEU A 218 -13.54 -18.81 20.90
N PHE A 219 -13.86 -17.56 21.23
CA PHE A 219 -14.85 -16.76 20.52
C PHE A 219 -14.44 -16.51 19.06
N PHE A 220 -13.16 -16.18 18.80
CA PHE A 220 -12.63 -16.05 17.44
C PHE A 220 -12.80 -17.34 16.62
N LEU A 221 -12.37 -18.48 17.18
CA LEU A 221 -12.52 -19.79 16.51
C LEU A 221 -13.99 -20.16 16.29
N GLN A 222 -14.87 -19.85 17.24
CA GLN A 222 -16.31 -20.07 17.11
C GLN A 222 -16.89 -19.21 15.99
N CYS A 223 -16.58 -17.92 15.93
CA CYS A 223 -17.03 -17.05 14.84
C CYS A 223 -16.54 -17.55 13.47
N LEU A 224 -15.26 -17.95 13.38
CA LEU A 224 -14.68 -18.46 12.15
C LEU A 224 -15.39 -19.73 11.68
N GLY A 225 -15.61 -20.69 12.60
CA GLY A 225 -16.35 -21.92 12.34
C GLY A 225 -17.81 -21.64 11.94
N CYS A 226 -18.48 -20.68 12.60
CA CYS A 226 -19.83 -20.27 12.25
C CYS A 226 -19.92 -19.67 10.84
N PHE A 227 -19.00 -18.79 10.44
CA PHE A 227 -19.01 -18.21 9.09
C PHE A 227 -18.70 -19.25 8.01
N ALA A 228 -17.75 -20.16 8.27
CA ALA A 228 -17.45 -21.27 7.38
C ALA A 228 -18.67 -22.21 7.22
N LEU A 229 -19.33 -22.57 8.32
CA LEU A 229 -20.53 -23.41 8.30
C LEU A 229 -21.70 -22.72 7.59
N LEU A 230 -21.97 -21.45 7.87
CA LEU A 230 -23.00 -20.67 7.18
C LEU A 230 -22.72 -20.62 5.68
N SER A 231 -21.46 -20.42 5.28
CA SER A 231 -21.05 -20.39 3.88
C SER A 231 -21.24 -21.74 3.18
N TYR A 232 -20.97 -22.85 3.88
CA TYR A 232 -21.29 -24.19 3.39
C TYR A 232 -22.80 -24.39 3.24
N LEU A 233 -23.61 -23.98 4.23
CA LEU A 233 -25.07 -24.12 4.17
C LEU A 233 -25.71 -23.32 3.02
N CYS A 234 -25.06 -22.25 2.55
CA CYS A 234 -25.54 -21.42 1.44
C CYS A 234 -25.58 -22.16 0.08
N PHE A 235 -24.58 -22.98 -0.22
CA PHE A 235 -24.44 -23.65 -1.54
C PHE A 235 -24.29 -25.17 -1.44
N GLY A 236 -24.12 -25.74 -0.24
CA GLY A 236 -23.96 -27.17 0.00
C GLY A 236 -22.61 -27.75 -0.43
N ASP A 237 -21.62 -26.91 -0.69
CA ASP A 237 -20.31 -27.32 -1.20
C ASP A 237 -19.18 -26.45 -0.64
N TRP A 238 -17.97 -27.02 -0.55
CA TRP A 238 -16.74 -26.36 -0.11
C TRP A 238 -15.95 -25.74 -1.27
N SER A 239 -16.41 -25.83 -2.51
CA SER A 239 -15.78 -25.24 -3.69
C SER A 239 -15.46 -23.75 -3.52
N PHE A 240 -16.28 -23.00 -2.78
CA PHE A 240 -16.02 -21.59 -2.49
C PHE A 240 -14.66 -21.37 -1.81
N LEU A 241 -14.17 -22.29 -0.97
CA LEU A 241 -12.85 -22.15 -0.32
C LEU A 241 -11.72 -22.18 -1.34
N ASN A 242 -11.84 -23.03 -2.37
CA ASN A 242 -10.87 -23.08 -3.44
C ASN A 242 -10.95 -21.82 -4.31
N SER A 243 -12.15 -21.35 -4.62
CA SER A 243 -12.34 -20.13 -5.41
C SER A 243 -12.03 -18.84 -4.64
N THR A 244 -12.05 -18.80 -3.32
CA THR A 244 -11.69 -17.58 -2.56
C THR A 244 -10.26 -17.66 -2.02
N ILE A 245 -10.04 -18.48 -0.99
CA ILE A 245 -8.75 -18.61 -0.31
C ILE A 245 -7.74 -19.33 -1.21
N GLY A 246 -8.17 -20.42 -1.86
CA GLY A 246 -7.33 -21.18 -2.79
C GLY A 246 -6.84 -20.32 -3.95
N ALA A 247 -7.72 -19.51 -4.54
CA ALA A 247 -7.37 -18.60 -5.63
C ALA A 247 -6.32 -17.55 -5.21
N VAL A 248 -6.43 -16.99 -3.99
CA VAL A 248 -5.40 -16.08 -3.46
C VAL A 248 -4.05 -16.79 -3.29
N LEU A 249 -4.04 -18.00 -2.72
CA LEU A 249 -2.81 -18.74 -2.40
C LEU A 249 -2.12 -19.36 -3.63
N THR A 250 -2.90 -19.78 -4.62
CA THR A 250 -2.39 -20.39 -5.86
C THR A 250 -2.16 -19.35 -6.97
N LEU A 251 -2.69 -18.13 -6.77
CA LEU A 251 -2.65 -17.03 -7.73
C LEU A 251 -3.23 -17.48 -9.08
N SER A 252 -4.49 -17.94 -9.07
CA SER A 252 -5.16 -18.52 -10.25
C SER A 252 -5.28 -17.53 -11.40
N ASP A 253 -5.60 -16.29 -11.07
CA ASP A 253 -5.77 -15.19 -12.02
C ASP A 253 -4.51 -14.30 -12.02
N LEU A 254 -3.86 -14.12 -13.17
CA LEU A 254 -2.68 -13.25 -13.34
C LEU A 254 -3.03 -11.94 -14.07
N THR A 255 -4.31 -11.55 -14.08
CA THR A 255 -4.72 -10.27 -14.65
C THR A 255 -3.93 -9.11 -14.04
N PRO A 256 -3.48 -8.16 -14.87
CA PRO A 256 -2.72 -7.02 -14.39
C PRO A 256 -3.46 -6.26 -13.31
N ASN A 257 -2.72 -5.80 -12.32
CA ASN A 257 -3.24 -4.99 -11.21
C ASN A 257 -2.11 -4.12 -10.62
N PHE A 258 -2.39 -3.38 -9.56
CA PHE A 258 -1.42 -2.49 -8.91
C PHE A 258 -0.48 -3.21 -7.92
N GLY A 259 -0.45 -4.55 -7.95
CA GLY A 259 0.34 -5.39 -7.07
C GLY A 259 1.65 -5.90 -7.66
N LEU A 260 2.44 -6.51 -6.79
CA LEU A 260 3.73 -7.11 -7.13
C LEU A 260 3.61 -8.47 -7.84
N TYR A 261 2.48 -9.16 -7.63
CA TYR A 261 2.35 -10.58 -7.95
C TYR A 261 2.20 -10.83 -9.45
N TRP A 262 1.25 -10.17 -10.12
CA TRP A 262 0.81 -10.55 -11.46
C TRP A 262 1.98 -10.65 -12.47
N TYR A 263 2.80 -9.61 -12.57
CA TYR A 263 3.88 -9.57 -13.55
C TYR A 263 5.03 -10.51 -13.17
N TYR A 264 5.40 -10.52 -11.88
CA TYR A 264 6.47 -11.38 -11.37
C TYR A 264 6.18 -12.86 -11.60
N PHE A 265 4.94 -13.29 -11.39
CA PHE A 265 4.53 -14.69 -11.59
C PHE A 265 4.19 -15.03 -13.03
N VAL A 266 3.96 -14.04 -13.92
CA VAL A 266 3.89 -14.26 -15.38
C VAL A 266 5.28 -14.58 -15.93
N GLU A 267 6.33 -13.91 -15.46
CA GLU A 267 7.70 -14.15 -15.94
C GLU A 267 8.39 -15.36 -15.27
N MET A 268 7.78 -15.89 -14.21
CA MET A 268 8.37 -16.96 -13.41
C MET A 268 8.27 -18.32 -14.09
N PHE A 269 9.37 -19.07 -14.08
CA PHE A 269 9.33 -20.49 -14.44
C PHE A 269 8.47 -21.29 -13.46
N ASP A 270 7.62 -22.16 -13.99
CA ASP A 270 6.69 -23.00 -13.22
C ASP A 270 7.39 -23.80 -12.11
N HIS A 271 8.61 -24.26 -12.36
CA HIS A 271 9.39 -25.02 -11.38
C HIS A 271 9.63 -24.27 -10.06
N PHE A 272 9.80 -22.94 -10.12
CA PHE A 272 10.06 -22.11 -8.95
C PHE A 272 8.80 -21.43 -8.38
N ARG A 273 7.67 -21.50 -9.10
CA ARG A 273 6.44 -20.78 -8.77
C ARG A 273 5.98 -21.04 -7.33
N LEU A 274 5.90 -22.29 -6.91
CA LEU A 274 5.42 -22.65 -5.56
C LEU A 274 6.31 -22.07 -4.45
N PHE A 275 7.63 -22.12 -4.64
CA PHE A 275 8.59 -21.58 -3.68
C PHE A 275 8.39 -20.07 -3.50
N PHE A 276 8.31 -19.33 -4.60
CA PHE A 276 8.15 -17.87 -4.52
C PHE A 276 6.76 -17.46 -4.05
N LEU A 277 5.70 -18.21 -4.38
CA LEU A 277 4.36 -17.96 -3.81
C LEU A 277 4.42 -18.04 -2.28
N PHE A 278 5.05 -19.08 -1.73
CA PHE A 278 5.22 -19.22 -0.29
C PHE A 278 5.99 -18.03 0.31
N VAL A 279 7.12 -17.64 -0.30
CA VAL A 279 7.92 -16.50 0.17
C VAL A 279 7.11 -15.20 0.16
N PHE A 280 6.44 -14.89 -0.95
CA PHE A 280 5.66 -13.66 -1.10
C PHE A 280 4.50 -13.59 -0.11
N HIS A 281 3.75 -14.68 0.07
CA HIS A 281 2.67 -14.72 1.05
C HIS A 281 3.16 -14.64 2.50
N LEU A 282 4.36 -15.13 2.80
CA LEU A 282 4.93 -15.10 4.15
C LEU A 282 5.48 -13.70 4.53
N CYS A 283 5.96 -12.91 3.56
CA CYS A 283 6.51 -11.56 3.77
C CYS A 283 5.69 -10.68 4.73
N PRO A 284 4.37 -10.44 4.51
CA PRO A 284 3.60 -9.57 5.38
C PRO A 284 3.47 -10.07 6.83
N PHE A 285 3.56 -11.40 7.05
CA PHE A 285 3.50 -12.02 8.38
C PHE A 285 4.84 -11.98 9.12
N ILE A 286 5.96 -12.10 8.41
CA ILE A 286 7.31 -11.98 9.02
C ILE A 286 7.45 -10.64 9.72
N TYR A 287 6.99 -9.55 9.08
CA TYR A 287 7.10 -8.22 9.66
C TYR A 287 6.23 -8.03 10.91
N THR A 288 5.15 -8.79 11.08
CA THR A 288 4.24 -8.64 12.22
C THR A 288 4.91 -8.88 13.57
N ILE A 289 5.81 -9.87 13.67
CA ILE A 289 6.43 -10.23 14.97
C ILE A 289 7.40 -9.14 15.47
N PRO A 290 8.42 -8.71 14.70
CA PRO A 290 9.32 -7.64 15.13
C PRO A 290 8.58 -6.33 15.41
N LEU A 291 7.59 -5.98 14.56
CA LEU A 291 6.78 -4.78 14.75
C LEU A 291 5.95 -4.87 16.05
N ALA A 292 5.34 -6.02 16.34
CA ALA A 292 4.58 -6.22 17.56
C ALA A 292 5.43 -6.08 18.83
N ILE A 293 6.70 -6.53 18.79
CA ILE A 293 7.63 -6.40 19.91
C ILE A 293 8.03 -4.92 20.11
N ASN A 294 8.43 -4.24 19.04
CA ASN A 294 8.94 -2.88 19.09
C ASN A 294 7.86 -1.85 19.39
N LEU A 295 6.71 -1.96 18.71
CA LEU A 295 5.60 -1.01 18.80
C LEU A 295 4.53 -1.43 19.81
N ARG A 296 4.83 -2.39 20.70
CA ARG A 296 3.86 -2.89 21.70
C ARG A 296 3.13 -1.73 22.39
N LYS A 297 3.82 -0.67 22.81
CA LYS A 297 3.22 0.45 23.57
C LYS A 297 2.23 1.29 22.77
N ASP A 298 2.36 1.35 21.45
CA ASP A 298 1.45 2.09 20.55
C ASP A 298 0.84 1.13 19.52
N ALA A 299 -0.06 0.26 20.00
CA ALA A 299 -0.66 -0.77 19.17
C ALA A 299 -1.54 -0.21 18.03
N PHE A 300 -2.04 1.03 18.15
CA PHE A 300 -2.78 1.67 17.06
C PHE A 300 -1.84 2.06 15.91
N PHE A 301 -0.66 2.58 16.23
CA PHE A 301 0.38 2.82 15.23
C PHE A 301 0.91 1.51 14.62
N LEU A 302 1.03 0.44 15.42
CA LEU A 302 1.35 -0.90 14.91
C LEU A 302 0.33 -1.38 13.86
N ILE A 303 -0.98 -1.24 14.12
CA ILE A 303 -2.02 -1.59 13.14
C ILE A 303 -1.85 -0.77 11.87
N TYR A 304 -1.59 0.54 11.98
CA TYR A 304 -1.38 1.39 10.82
C TYR A 304 -0.21 0.91 9.94
N ILE A 305 0.96 0.62 10.54
CA ILE A 305 2.11 0.09 9.79
C ILE A 305 1.81 -1.28 9.18
N GLN A 306 1.11 -2.15 9.92
CA GLN A 306 0.73 -3.46 9.42
C GLN A 306 -0.23 -3.36 8.22
N LEU A 307 -1.16 -2.39 8.23
CA LEU A 307 -2.03 -2.12 7.08
C LEU A 307 -1.22 -1.76 5.84
N LEU A 308 -0.22 -0.87 5.97
CA LEU A 308 0.65 -0.49 4.84
C LEU A 308 1.43 -1.68 4.29
N ILE A 309 1.99 -2.51 5.16
CA ILE A 309 2.74 -3.71 4.76
C ILE A 309 1.80 -4.71 4.07
N THR A 310 0.62 -4.91 4.63
CA THR A 310 -0.40 -5.79 4.05
C THR A 310 -0.82 -5.32 2.66
N THR A 311 -1.04 -4.02 2.46
CA THR A 311 -1.43 -3.51 1.13
C THR A 311 -0.28 -3.57 0.11
N LEU A 312 0.97 -3.48 0.55
CA LEU A 312 2.15 -3.66 -0.33
C LEU A 312 2.34 -5.11 -0.80
N PHE A 313 2.06 -6.09 0.06
CA PHE A 313 2.28 -7.52 -0.21
C PHE A 313 0.99 -8.31 -0.50
N LYS A 314 -0.16 -7.63 -0.69
CA LYS A 314 -1.40 -8.27 -1.13
C LYS A 314 -1.27 -8.75 -2.58
N SER A 315 -1.80 -9.93 -2.92
CA SER A 315 -1.75 -10.48 -4.29
C SER A 315 -2.50 -9.65 -5.31
N TYR A 316 -3.68 -9.16 -4.92
CA TYR A 316 -4.60 -8.39 -5.77
C TYR A 316 -4.95 -7.06 -5.12
N PRO A 317 -3.98 -6.13 -4.95
CA PRO A 317 -4.27 -4.85 -4.38
C PRO A 317 -4.94 -3.96 -5.42
N SER A 318 -5.95 -3.25 -4.95
CA SER A 318 -6.60 -2.13 -5.64
C SER A 318 -6.12 -0.83 -5.00
N ILE A 319 -6.26 0.30 -5.71
CA ILE A 319 -5.95 1.60 -5.11
C ILE A 319 -6.86 1.84 -3.87
N ALA A 320 -8.08 1.26 -3.87
CA ALA A 320 -9.05 1.32 -2.78
C ALA A 320 -8.55 0.76 -1.45
N ASP A 321 -7.65 -0.23 -1.47
CA ASP A 321 -7.13 -0.89 -0.26
C ASP A 321 -6.30 0.08 0.60
N PHE A 322 -5.76 1.13 -0.01
CA PHE A 322 -4.96 2.15 0.68
C PHE A 322 -5.82 3.27 1.29
N ALA A 323 -7.10 3.35 0.97
CA ALA A 323 -7.96 4.47 1.35
C ALA A 323 -8.03 4.67 2.87
N VAL A 324 -8.23 3.58 3.61
CA VAL A 324 -8.30 3.62 5.09
C VAL A 324 -6.94 4.02 5.67
N ALA A 325 -5.85 3.43 5.18
CA ALA A 325 -4.50 3.78 5.65
C ALA A 325 -4.19 5.26 5.41
N TYR A 326 -4.43 5.80 4.22
CA TYR A 326 -4.20 7.22 3.92
C TYR A 326 -5.01 8.15 4.82
N SER A 327 -6.28 7.81 5.10
CA SER A 327 -7.11 8.62 6.00
C SER A 327 -6.66 8.59 7.47
N LEU A 328 -5.77 7.66 7.85
CA LEU A 328 -5.15 7.61 9.18
C LEU A 328 -3.86 8.43 9.28
N VAL A 329 -3.21 8.80 8.17
CA VAL A 329 -1.96 9.60 8.13
C VAL A 329 -2.02 10.83 9.06
N PRO A 330 -3.11 11.63 9.06
CA PRO A 330 -3.19 12.81 9.92
C PRO A 330 -3.03 12.51 11.42
N CYS A 331 -3.43 11.31 11.88
CA CYS A 331 -3.28 10.91 13.30
C CYS A 331 -1.82 10.75 13.72
N PHE A 332 -0.94 10.51 12.75
CA PHE A 332 0.48 10.29 12.96
C PHE A 332 1.32 11.43 12.40
N ALA A 333 0.72 12.59 12.05
CA ALA A 333 1.41 13.74 11.47
C ALA A 333 2.68 14.17 12.23
N HIS A 334 2.67 14.07 13.56
CA HIS A 334 3.84 14.33 14.41
C HIS A 334 5.07 13.44 14.13
N LEU A 335 4.87 12.23 13.59
CA LEU A 335 5.94 11.28 13.22
C LEU A 335 6.44 11.53 11.79
N PHE A 336 5.67 12.20 10.95
CA PHE A 336 5.95 12.45 9.55
C PHE A 336 6.77 13.75 9.39
N HIS A 337 8.04 13.72 9.77
CA HIS A 337 9.02 14.74 9.37
C HIS A 337 9.73 14.28 8.08
N MET A 338 8.98 14.25 6.97
CA MET A 338 9.49 13.80 5.68
C MET A 338 10.42 14.84 5.07
N GLN A 339 11.72 14.53 5.01
CA GLN A 339 12.73 15.40 4.39
C GLN A 339 12.46 15.61 2.89
N TYR A 340 11.81 14.64 2.22
CA TYR A 340 11.56 14.64 0.77
C TYR A 340 10.08 14.66 0.37
N ARG A 341 9.19 15.22 1.21
CA ARG A 341 7.72 15.20 0.98
C ARG A 341 7.27 15.61 -0.43
N TYR A 342 7.91 16.62 -1.01
CA TYR A 342 7.53 17.13 -2.34
C TYR A 342 7.92 16.18 -3.46
N LEU A 343 9.07 15.52 -3.34
CA LEU A 343 9.54 14.53 -4.30
C LEU A 343 8.60 13.32 -4.32
N ILE A 344 8.22 12.84 -3.13
CA ILE A 344 7.31 11.69 -2.97
C ILE A 344 5.93 12.02 -3.57
N LEU A 345 5.36 13.17 -3.22
CA LEU A 345 4.07 13.62 -3.75
C LEU A 345 4.09 13.79 -5.29
N PHE A 346 5.17 14.36 -5.84
CA PHE A 346 5.32 14.52 -7.28
C PHE A 346 5.45 13.16 -7.99
N THR A 347 6.20 12.23 -7.40
CA THR A 347 6.36 10.87 -7.93
C THR A 347 5.03 10.13 -7.95
N TRP A 348 4.27 10.22 -6.85
CA TRP A 348 2.93 9.63 -6.76
C TRP A 348 1.97 10.21 -7.81
N PHE A 349 1.94 11.54 -7.96
CA PHE A 349 1.11 12.21 -8.97
C PHE A 349 1.50 11.79 -10.39
N THR A 350 2.81 11.70 -10.66
CA THR A 350 3.33 11.24 -11.96
C THR A 350 2.88 9.81 -12.25
N CYS A 351 2.91 8.91 -11.26
CA CYS A 351 2.45 7.53 -11.42
C CYS A 351 0.95 7.46 -11.72
N MET A 352 0.12 8.29 -11.07
CA MET A 352 -1.33 8.34 -11.32
C MET A 352 -1.69 8.79 -12.73
N VAL A 353 -0.88 9.65 -13.35
CA VAL A 353 -1.07 10.08 -14.74
C VAL A 353 -0.46 9.06 -15.71
N LEU A 354 0.72 8.54 -15.40
CA LEU A 354 1.45 7.66 -16.30
C LEU A 354 0.84 6.26 -16.38
N SER A 355 0.24 5.75 -15.30
CA SER A 355 -0.37 4.42 -15.28
C SER A 355 -1.49 4.29 -16.33
N PRO A 356 -2.49 5.18 -16.38
CA PRO A 356 -3.52 5.10 -17.42
C PRO A 356 -3.00 5.22 -18.84
N VAL A 357 -1.97 6.05 -19.05
CA VAL A 357 -1.32 6.22 -20.36
C VAL A 357 -0.61 4.93 -20.76
N MET A 358 0.18 4.33 -19.87
CA MET A 358 0.89 3.08 -20.15
C MET A 358 -0.08 1.92 -20.37
N TRP A 359 -1.18 1.87 -19.62
CA TRP A 359 -2.26 0.91 -19.85
C TRP A 359 -2.84 1.04 -21.25
N TYR A 360 -3.19 2.26 -21.67
CA TYR A 360 -3.77 2.54 -22.98
C TYR A 360 -2.80 2.21 -24.12
N LEU A 361 -1.52 2.59 -24.00
CA LEU A 361 -0.51 2.27 -25.01
C LEU A 361 -0.28 0.77 -25.15
N TRP A 362 -0.37 0.03 -24.04
CA TRP A 362 -0.18 -1.42 -24.03
C TRP A 362 -1.42 -2.18 -24.54
N ILE A 363 -2.60 -1.95 -23.95
CA ILE A 363 -3.80 -2.73 -24.23
C ILE A 363 -4.53 -2.24 -25.48
N ASP A 364 -4.75 -0.93 -25.61
CA ASP A 364 -5.60 -0.38 -26.68
C ASP A 364 -4.79 -0.13 -27.96
N GLN A 365 -3.58 0.41 -27.85
CA GLN A 365 -2.74 0.69 -29.02
C GLN A 365 -1.77 -0.44 -29.39
N GLY A 366 -1.41 -1.32 -28.46
CA GLY A 366 -0.42 -2.37 -28.69
C GLY A 366 0.99 -1.85 -29.02
N SER A 367 1.29 -0.59 -28.70
CA SER A 367 2.56 0.08 -29.03
C SER A 367 3.58 0.04 -27.88
N ALA A 368 3.13 -0.29 -26.66
CA ALA A 368 3.97 -0.45 -25.47
C ALA A 368 3.91 -1.88 -24.91
N ASN A 369 4.94 -2.25 -24.14
CA ASN A 369 5.01 -3.53 -23.44
C ASN A 369 4.49 -3.42 -21.99
N ALA A 370 3.97 -4.53 -21.46
CA ALA A 370 3.53 -4.73 -20.08
C ALA A 370 4.55 -4.24 -19.04
N ASN A 371 5.85 -4.38 -19.33
CA ASN A 371 6.95 -3.96 -18.47
C ASN A 371 6.85 -2.48 -18.08
N PHE A 372 6.38 -1.62 -18.99
CA PHE A 372 6.26 -0.18 -18.69
C PHE A 372 5.14 0.08 -17.67
N PHE A 373 3.99 -0.59 -17.84
CA PHE A 373 2.91 -0.50 -16.87
C PHE A 373 3.36 -1.03 -15.50
N PHE A 374 4.03 -2.18 -15.47
CA PHE A 374 4.56 -2.76 -14.23
C PHE A 374 5.66 -1.88 -13.57
N ALA A 375 6.53 -1.25 -14.35
CA ALA A 375 7.53 -0.34 -13.80
C ALA A 375 6.87 0.86 -13.10
N VAL A 376 5.78 1.40 -13.66
CA VAL A 376 5.01 2.48 -13.03
C VAL A 376 4.36 2.01 -11.73
N THR A 377 3.80 0.79 -11.68
CA THR A 377 3.23 0.27 -10.44
C THR A 377 4.28 0.04 -9.35
N LEU A 378 5.50 -0.39 -9.71
CA LEU A 378 6.61 -0.50 -8.76
C LEU A 378 7.00 0.87 -8.18
N VAL A 379 7.15 1.89 -9.01
CA VAL A 379 7.46 3.25 -8.55
C VAL A 379 6.34 3.79 -7.66
N TYR A 380 5.07 3.51 -8.01
CA TYR A 380 3.91 3.86 -7.19
C TYR A 380 3.99 3.24 -5.79
N LEU A 381 4.27 1.93 -5.68
CA LEU A 381 4.37 1.22 -4.41
C LEU A 381 5.53 1.75 -3.54
N VAL A 382 6.66 2.10 -4.15
CA VAL A 382 7.81 2.70 -3.43
C VAL A 382 7.48 4.09 -2.92
N ALA A 383 6.95 4.97 -3.78
CA ALA A 383 6.55 6.32 -3.39
C ALA A 383 5.53 6.29 -2.23
N GLN A 384 4.58 5.36 -2.31
CA GLN A 384 3.60 5.15 -1.27
C GLN A 384 4.19 4.68 0.06
N LYS A 385 5.16 3.78 0.04
CA LYS A 385 5.85 3.31 1.25
C LYS A 385 6.57 4.48 1.94
N GLU A 386 7.31 5.28 1.16
CA GLU A 386 8.06 6.41 1.68
C GLU A 386 7.16 7.54 2.18
N GLU A 387 5.96 7.72 1.64
CA GLU A 387 5.00 8.69 2.16
C GLU A 387 4.45 8.29 3.54
N ASN A 388 4.21 6.99 3.75
CA ASN A 388 3.37 6.50 4.84
C ASN A 388 4.13 5.77 5.96
N ILE A 389 5.40 5.43 5.79
CA ILE A 389 6.21 4.83 6.85
C ILE A 389 7.18 5.90 7.37
N PRO A 390 6.96 6.45 8.58
CA PRO A 390 7.83 7.50 9.11
C PRO A 390 9.22 6.96 9.44
N ASP A 391 10.26 7.77 9.15
CA ASP A 391 11.67 7.53 9.53
C ASP A 391 11.84 7.23 11.03
N ALA A 392 10.89 7.68 11.86
CA ALA A 392 10.82 7.36 13.29
C ALA A 392 10.75 5.86 13.59
N CYS A 393 10.19 5.03 12.70
CA CYS A 393 10.21 3.57 12.85
C CYS A 393 11.63 3.01 12.69
N GLN A 394 12.45 3.61 11.83
CA GLN A 394 13.87 3.25 11.70
C GLN A 394 14.66 3.72 12.92
N SER A 395 14.42 4.94 13.42
CA SER A 395 15.15 5.49 14.57
C SER A 395 14.76 4.90 15.93
N GLN A 396 13.51 4.48 16.14
CA GLN A 396 13.10 3.75 17.37
C GLN A 396 13.71 2.35 17.44
N THR A 397 13.94 1.70 16.30
CA THR A 397 14.62 0.41 16.21
C THR A 397 16.12 0.55 16.50
N PHE A 398 16.73 1.66 16.07
CA PHE A 398 18.14 2.00 16.38
C PHE A 398 18.36 2.49 17.82
N THR A 399 17.40 3.20 18.41
CA THR A 399 17.55 3.71 19.79
C THR A 399 17.29 2.64 20.85
N SER A 400 16.46 1.63 20.58
CA SER A 400 16.23 0.51 21.50
C SER A 400 17.43 -0.44 21.58
N THR A 401 18.10 -0.70 20.46
CA THR A 401 19.35 -1.46 20.37
C THR A 401 20.48 -0.75 21.11
N TRP A 402 20.69 0.54 20.85
CA TRP A 402 21.68 1.36 21.56
C TRP A 402 21.47 1.46 23.08
N ARG A 403 20.22 1.53 23.54
CA ARG A 403 19.92 1.61 24.98
C ARG A 403 20.22 0.29 25.70
N SER A 404 20.15 -0.84 25.00
CA SER A 404 20.52 -2.16 25.55
C SER A 404 22.04 -2.35 25.65
N GLU A 405 22.79 -1.80 24.68
CA GLU A 405 24.26 -1.82 24.66
C GLU A 405 24.87 -0.88 25.71
N ASN A 406 24.25 0.27 25.96
CA ASN A 406 24.72 1.19 27.01
C ASN A 406 24.26 0.83 28.44
N ALA A 407 23.18 0.04 28.58
CA ALA A 407 22.74 -0.41 29.91
C ALA A 407 23.66 -1.47 30.51
N THR A 408 24.43 -2.18 29.68
CA THR A 408 25.46 -3.14 30.11
C THR A 408 26.80 -2.47 30.45
N SER A 409 26.98 -1.17 30.15
CA SER A 409 28.22 -0.43 30.42
C SER A 409 28.15 0.56 31.58
N THR A 410 27.01 0.72 32.27
CA THR A 410 26.84 1.77 33.31
C THR A 410 26.65 1.24 34.74
N THR A 411 27.21 0.08 35.08
CA THR A 411 27.31 -0.39 36.47
C THR A 411 28.62 0.05 37.15
N ASP A 412 29.06 1.30 36.94
CA ASP A 412 30.13 1.89 37.75
C ASP A 412 29.67 3.18 38.44
N LYS A 413 29.85 3.17 39.76
CA LYS A 413 29.41 4.15 40.74
C LYS A 413 30.00 5.53 40.45
N VAL A 414 29.16 6.58 40.41
CA VAL A 414 29.65 7.96 40.53
C VAL A 414 28.86 8.71 41.60
N ASN A 415 29.60 9.13 42.63
CA ASN A 415 29.17 9.94 43.76
C ASN A 415 28.73 11.34 43.32
N THR A 416 27.72 11.86 44.02
CA THR A 416 27.22 13.22 43.99
C THR A 416 28.22 14.24 44.54
N THR A 417 28.54 15.29 43.79
CA THR A 417 28.70 16.67 44.29
C THR A 417 28.77 17.67 43.12
N ASN A 418 28.23 18.87 43.36
CA ASN A 418 28.32 20.12 42.57
C ASN A 418 27.15 20.42 41.62
N VAL A 419 26.21 21.18 42.18
CA VAL A 419 25.09 21.88 41.53
C VAL A 419 25.56 23.28 41.15
N VAL A 420 26.13 23.47 39.97
CA VAL A 420 26.11 24.69 39.13
C VAL A 420 26.48 24.21 37.72
N THR A 421 25.87 24.77 36.66
CA THR A 421 26.04 24.48 35.20
C THR A 421 25.12 23.39 34.60
N SER A 422 23.80 23.65 34.51
CA SER A 422 22.85 22.75 33.82
C SER A 422 22.52 23.14 32.37
N SER A 423 22.67 24.40 31.95
CA SER A 423 22.43 24.81 30.55
C SER A 423 23.59 24.42 29.64
N ASP A 424 24.81 24.77 30.05
CA ASP A 424 26.00 24.65 29.20
C ASP A 424 26.44 23.19 29.04
N MET A 425 26.18 22.36 30.05
CA MET A 425 26.39 20.91 29.97
C MET A 425 25.39 20.20 29.06
N VAL A 426 24.14 20.70 28.95
CA VAL A 426 23.14 20.12 28.04
C VAL A 426 23.47 20.51 26.60
N GLU A 427 23.93 21.74 26.38
CA GLU A 427 24.35 22.22 25.06
C GLU A 427 25.65 21.54 24.60
N GLN A 428 26.63 21.36 25.49
CA GLN A 428 27.83 20.55 25.20
C GLN A 428 27.49 19.09 24.93
N LYS A 429 26.61 18.46 25.72
CA LYS A 429 26.17 17.08 25.43
C LYS A 429 25.42 16.96 24.11
N LYS A 430 24.68 18.00 23.71
CA LYS A 430 24.00 18.05 22.41
C LYS A 430 25.00 18.19 21.25
N MET A 431 26.02 19.04 21.40
CA MET A 431 27.07 19.16 20.39
C MET A 431 27.95 17.90 20.30
N ASP A 432 28.28 17.27 21.43
CA ASP A 432 29.00 15.99 21.44
C ASP A 432 28.17 14.85 20.83
N PHE A 433 26.84 14.87 21.03
CA PHE A 433 25.92 13.93 20.39
C PHE A 433 25.87 14.13 18.86
N GLU A 434 25.73 15.37 18.40
CA GLU A 434 25.76 15.71 16.96
C GLU A 434 27.10 15.34 16.32
N ARG A 435 28.22 15.61 17.01
CA ARG A 435 29.57 15.27 16.55
C ARG A 435 29.77 13.76 16.44
N LYS A 436 29.42 13.00 17.48
CA LYS A 436 29.53 11.52 17.45
C LYS A 436 28.60 10.89 16.41
N ARG A 437 27.43 11.49 16.17
CA ARG A 437 26.51 11.08 15.10
C ARG A 437 27.11 11.30 13.71
N ALA A 438 27.76 12.45 13.50
CA ALA A 438 28.46 12.75 12.25
C ALA A 438 29.67 11.82 12.02
N GLU A 439 30.45 11.53 13.08
CA GLU A 439 31.57 10.57 13.03
C GLU A 439 31.08 9.15 12.72
N HIS A 440 29.93 8.74 13.26
CA HIS A 440 29.32 7.44 12.97
C HIS A 440 28.86 7.33 11.50
N TYR A 441 28.14 8.32 10.97
CA TYR A 441 27.75 8.34 9.56
C TYR A 441 28.95 8.40 8.60
N ALA A 442 30.00 9.13 8.98
CA ALA A 442 31.25 9.13 8.22
C ALA A 442 31.90 7.74 8.21
N ASN A 443 31.91 7.04 9.34
CA ASN A 443 32.42 5.67 9.43
C ASN A 443 31.56 4.67 8.64
N GLU A 444 30.22 4.77 8.70
CA GLU A 444 29.34 3.94 7.86
C GLU A 444 29.54 4.22 6.37
N ALA A 445 29.75 5.48 5.97
CA ALA A 445 30.06 5.83 4.60
C ALA A 445 31.44 5.27 4.16
N ILE A 446 32.44 5.25 5.05
CA ILE A 446 33.75 4.63 4.80
C ILE A 446 33.61 3.11 4.66
N ILE A 447 32.84 2.47 5.53
CA ILE A 447 32.57 1.02 5.49
C ILE A 447 31.80 0.67 4.22
N ALA A 448 30.74 1.42 3.89
CA ALA A 448 30.00 1.25 2.64
C ALA A 448 30.88 1.45 1.41
N ARG A 449 31.84 2.37 1.46
CA ARG A 449 32.82 2.58 0.40
C ARG A 449 33.88 1.48 0.32
N GLN A 450 34.29 0.91 1.45
CA GLN A 450 35.13 -0.29 1.48
C GLN A 450 34.38 -1.49 0.90
N TYR A 451 33.13 -1.73 1.30
CA TYR A 451 32.29 -2.76 0.71
C TYR A 451 32.06 -2.53 -0.78
N PHE A 452 31.83 -1.29 -1.23
CA PHE A 452 31.72 -0.97 -2.64
C PHE A 452 33.01 -1.30 -3.41
N ASN A 453 34.18 -0.95 -2.85
CA ASN A 453 35.48 -1.25 -3.45
C ASN A 453 35.84 -2.74 -3.41
N GLU A 454 35.38 -3.50 -2.41
CA GLU A 454 35.57 -4.95 -2.31
C GLU A 454 34.60 -5.72 -3.24
N THR A 455 33.38 -5.21 -3.41
CA THR A 455 32.36 -5.81 -4.29
C THR A 455 32.60 -5.45 -5.76
N PHE A 456 33.18 -4.27 -6.02
CA PHE A 456 33.61 -3.80 -7.33
C PHE A 456 35.10 -3.42 -7.29
N PRO A 457 36.02 -4.41 -7.25
CA PRO A 457 37.43 -4.14 -7.28
C PRO A 457 37.76 -3.36 -8.55
N SER A 458 38.28 -2.15 -8.38
CA SER A 458 38.88 -1.40 -9.46
C SER A 458 40.04 -2.25 -9.98
N ASN A 459 39.90 -2.86 -11.16
CA ASN A 459 41.01 -3.46 -11.90
C ASN A 459 41.99 -2.34 -12.31
N ASN A 460 42.74 -1.81 -11.34
CA ASN A 460 43.91 -0.96 -11.56
C ASN A 460 45.10 -1.83 -11.95
N HIS A 461 44.93 -2.58 -13.04
CA HIS A 461 46.00 -3.14 -13.85
C HIS A 461 45.57 -3.14 -15.32
N LEU A 462 44.96 -2.04 -15.78
CA LEU A 462 45.04 -1.63 -17.18
C LEU A 462 46.02 -0.46 -17.23
N THR A 463 47.22 -0.80 -17.68
CA THR A 463 48.34 0.09 -17.90
C THR A 463 47.91 1.34 -18.67
N ILE A 464 48.25 2.50 -18.10
CA ILE A 464 48.16 3.87 -18.65
C ILE A 464 48.92 4.06 -20.00
N LYS A 465 49.36 2.98 -20.65
CA LYS A 465 50.05 2.96 -21.95
C LYS A 465 49.17 2.59 -23.15
N GLU A 466 47.92 2.15 -22.95
CA GLU A 466 47.03 1.78 -24.09
C GLU A 466 46.01 2.88 -24.45
N SER A 467 45.54 3.66 -23.47
CA SER A 467 44.65 4.82 -23.74
C SER A 467 45.33 5.99 -24.48
N SER A 468 46.67 6.04 -24.52
CA SER A 468 47.43 7.09 -25.21
C SER A 468 47.73 6.78 -26.68
N LYS A 469 47.48 5.54 -27.15
CA LYS A 469 47.61 5.19 -28.57
C LYS A 469 46.30 5.36 -29.34
N ASP A 470 45.16 5.12 -28.71
CA ASP A 470 43.84 5.23 -29.38
C ASP A 470 43.30 6.68 -29.43
N LEU A 471 43.84 7.58 -28.60
CA LEU A 471 43.59 9.03 -28.69
C LEU A 471 44.53 9.76 -29.68
N GLN A 472 45.55 9.09 -30.22
CA GLN A 472 46.41 9.66 -31.27
C GLN A 472 46.09 9.13 -32.67
N SER A 473 45.40 8.00 -32.81
CA SER A 473 44.91 7.48 -34.10
C SER A 473 43.63 8.15 -34.58
N THR A 474 42.80 8.67 -33.68
CA THR A 474 41.52 9.34 -34.02
C THR A 474 41.64 10.83 -34.35
N SER A 475 42.80 11.46 -34.11
CA SER A 475 43.03 12.89 -34.46
C SER A 475 43.79 13.12 -35.78
N ALA A 476 44.28 12.04 -36.41
CA ALA A 476 45.00 12.10 -37.68
C ALA A 476 44.09 11.91 -38.90
N ASP A 477 42.97 11.20 -38.76
CA ASP A 477 42.03 10.95 -39.87
C ASP A 477 40.95 12.06 -40.01
N ASP A 478 40.66 12.81 -38.94
CA ASP A 478 39.74 13.97 -38.98
C ASP A 478 40.38 15.25 -39.58
N LYS A 479 41.68 15.22 -39.91
CA LYS A 479 42.39 16.31 -40.59
C LYS A 479 42.59 16.11 -42.09
N LYS A 480 42.11 15.00 -42.67
CA LYS A 480 42.17 14.74 -44.13
C LYS A 480 40.83 14.80 -44.87
N GLY A 481 39.69 14.99 -44.18
CA GLY A 481 38.37 15.11 -44.81
C GLY A 481 37.88 16.54 -45.08
N LYS A 482 38.47 17.57 -44.47
CA LYS A 482 37.98 18.97 -44.51
C LYS A 482 38.68 19.87 -45.54
N ASN A 483 39.12 19.33 -46.68
CA ASN A 483 39.75 20.12 -47.74
C ASN A 483 39.32 19.78 -49.18
N LYS A 484 38.08 19.29 -49.36
CA LYS A 484 37.41 19.20 -50.67
C LYS A 484 35.90 19.34 -50.53
N GLN A 485 35.42 20.57 -50.28
CA GLN A 485 34.05 20.97 -50.55
C GLN A 485 34.04 22.50 -50.63
N ASN A 486 34.31 23.00 -51.84
CA ASN A 486 33.97 24.32 -52.38
C ASN A 486 34.00 24.14 -53.90
N GLU A 487 33.13 24.86 -54.60
CA GLU A 487 32.66 24.67 -55.99
C GLU A 487 31.55 23.61 -56.13
N GLU A 488 30.38 23.85 -56.71
CA GLU A 488 29.62 25.05 -57.10
C GLU A 488 28.30 24.49 -57.73
N ASP A 489 27.17 25.15 -57.43
CA ASP A 489 25.96 25.39 -58.22
C ASP A 489 25.26 24.32 -59.13
N LEU A 490 23.93 24.21 -58.90
CA LEU A 490 22.83 23.74 -59.78
C LEU A 490 22.69 24.61 -61.07
N PRO A 491 21.81 24.38 -62.11
CA PRO A 491 20.65 23.46 -62.27
C PRO A 491 20.40 22.85 -63.70
N ASN A 492 19.26 22.12 -63.83
CA ASN A 492 18.27 22.08 -64.95
C ASN A 492 18.33 21.08 -66.15
N GLU A 493 17.10 20.55 -66.39
CA GLU A 493 16.41 20.25 -67.66
C GLU A 493 16.51 18.89 -68.41
N ALA A 494 15.38 18.17 -68.33
CA ALA A 494 14.46 17.81 -69.44
C ALA A 494 14.65 16.53 -70.30
N ALA A 495 13.49 15.92 -70.56
CA ALA A 495 13.09 14.95 -71.61
C ALA A 495 13.57 13.50 -71.44
N GLY A 496 12.78 12.44 -71.65
CA GLY A 496 11.40 12.26 -72.09
C GLY A 496 11.20 10.80 -72.58
N LYS A 497 9.95 10.30 -72.56
CA LYS A 497 9.40 9.11 -73.29
C LYS A 497 9.92 7.72 -72.85
N GLU A 498 9.21 6.59 -72.95
CA GLU A 498 7.84 6.18 -73.32
C GLU A 498 7.68 4.70 -72.90
N ASP A 499 6.44 4.30 -72.59
CA ASP A 499 5.78 3.01 -72.88
C ASP A 499 6.29 1.62 -72.41
N LYS A 500 5.53 1.09 -71.43
CA LYS A 500 4.68 -0.14 -71.46
C LYS A 500 5.27 -1.59 -71.33
N PRO A 501 4.41 -2.55 -70.88
CA PRO A 501 4.77 -3.79 -70.18
C PRO A 501 4.49 -5.08 -70.99
N GLU A 502 4.91 -6.24 -70.46
CA GLU A 502 4.47 -7.64 -70.68
C GLU A 502 5.64 -8.53 -70.19
N ASP A 503 5.54 -9.70 -69.56
CA ASP A 503 4.54 -10.74 -69.67
C ASP A 503 4.52 -11.66 -68.43
N SER A 504 3.35 -12.23 -68.21
CA SER A 504 3.04 -13.45 -67.45
C SER A 504 3.51 -14.72 -68.17
N GLU A 505 3.99 -15.74 -67.43
CA GLU A 505 3.42 -17.10 -67.35
C GLU A 505 4.40 -18.18 -66.80
N LYS A 506 3.85 -18.95 -65.85
CA LYS A 506 3.97 -20.41 -65.65
C LYS A 506 5.36 -21.04 -65.43
N LEU A 507 5.55 -21.62 -64.23
CA LEU A 507 5.16 -23.01 -63.96
C LEU A 507 5.00 -23.27 -62.46
#